data_AF-A0A961LZI7-F1
#
_entry.id   AF-A0A961LZI7-F1
#
_cell.length_a   1.000
_cell.length_b   1.000
_cell.length_c   1.000
_cell.angle_alpha   90.00
_cell.angle_beta   90.00
_cell.angle_gamma   90.00
#
_symmetry.space_group_name_H-M   'P 1'
#
loop_
_entity.id
_entity.type
_entity.pdbx_description
1 polymer ?
#
loop_
_entity_poly.entity_id
_entity_poly.type
_entity_poly.pdbx_seq_one_letter_code
_entity_poly.pdbx_strand_id
1 'polypeptide(L)'
;MPAKTADLVFFTLLALLGLGVIAVNRDLPVGFGGDIGPAAVPVALGILLTLLSLAGLVRNLRRPARPAITLPGAGKIAVTLMSMAAFFALWQAVGHFFVLGFVLLTGLFLLYGRDEPLSPRYALVSAAGAAAFMLLAWAFFTHLLYVRF
;
A
#
# COMPACT_ATOMS: atom_id res chain seq x y z
N MET A 1 -16.43 7.63 -17.72
CA MET A 1 -16.19 8.77 -16.81
C MET A 1 -15.14 9.69 -17.43
N PRO A 2 -15.33 11.02 -17.47
CA PRO A 2 -14.31 11.94 -17.98
C PRO A 2 -13.03 11.82 -17.14
N ALA A 3 -11.86 11.91 -17.80
CA ALA A 3 -10.55 11.81 -17.15
C ALA A 3 -10.41 12.75 -15.95
N LYS A 4 -10.85 14.00 -16.14
CA LYS A 4 -10.80 15.04 -15.12
C LYS A 4 -11.62 14.66 -13.89
N THR A 5 -12.82 14.11 -14.08
CA THR A 5 -13.67 13.66 -12.97
C THR A 5 -13.03 12.49 -12.23
N ALA A 6 -12.44 11.52 -12.95
CA ALA A 6 -11.80 10.36 -12.34
C ALA A 6 -10.60 10.77 -11.46
N ASP A 7 -9.74 11.65 -11.99
CA ASP A 7 -8.60 12.19 -11.25
C ASP A 7 -9.05 12.98 -10.01
N LEU A 8 -10.12 13.79 -10.11
CA LEU A 8 -10.67 14.52 -8.96
C LEU A 8 -11.15 13.56 -7.88
N VAL A 9 -11.97 12.57 -8.24
CA VAL A 9 -12.46 11.56 -7.30
C VAL A 9 -11.29 10.83 -6.65
N PHE A 10 -10.29 10.42 -7.42
CA PHE A 10 -9.11 9.74 -6.91
C PHE A 10 -8.33 10.59 -5.90
N PHE A 11 -7.99 11.84 -6.23
CA PHE A 11 -7.28 12.73 -5.31
C PHE A 11 -8.10 13.05 -4.06
N THR A 12 -9.42 13.21 -4.20
CA THR A 12 -10.31 13.38 -3.04
C THR A 12 -10.28 12.15 -2.13
N LEU A 13 -10.40 10.94 -2.69
CA LEU A 13 -10.35 9.71 -1.91
C LEU A 13 -9.00 9.54 -1.19
N LEU A 14 -7.88 9.83 -1.86
CA LEU A 14 -6.56 9.77 -1.24
C LEU A 14 -6.38 10.81 -0.13
N ALA A 15 -6.91 12.03 -0.32
CA ALA A 15 -6.88 13.05 0.74
C ALA A 15 -7.69 12.62 1.95
N LEU A 16 -8.89 12.06 1.74
CA LEU A 16 -9.72 11.52 2.83
C LEU A 16 -9.04 10.34 3.53
N LEU A 17 -8.38 9.46 2.79
CA LEU A 17 -7.60 8.36 3.35
C LEU A 17 -6.44 8.88 4.22
N GLY A 18 -5.70 9.87 3.74
CA GLY A 18 -4.61 10.51 4.50
C GLY A 18 -5.11 11.13 5.80
N LEU A 19 -6.24 11.85 5.75
CA LEU A 19 -6.90 12.40 6.94
C LEU A 19 -7.39 11.29 7.89
N GLY A 20 -7.93 10.20 7.36
CA GLY A 20 -8.33 9.03 8.14
C GLY A 20 -7.16 8.39 8.89
N VAL A 21 -6.01 8.24 8.23
CA VAL A 21 -4.78 7.74 8.86
C VAL A 21 -4.36 8.64 10.03
N ILE A 22 -4.36 9.97 9.83
CA ILE A 22 -4.04 10.93 10.90
C ILE A 22 -5.04 10.77 12.06
N ALA A 23 -6.34 10.69 11.77
CA ALA A 23 -7.39 10.60 12.78
C ALA A 23 -7.28 9.32 13.63
N VAL A 24 -7.01 8.17 13.02
CA VAL A 24 -6.89 6.88 13.73
C VAL A 24 -5.63 6.82 14.60
N ASN A 25 -4.56 7.51 14.20
CA ASN A 25 -3.27 7.44 14.91
C ASN A 25 -3.05 8.58 15.91
N ARG A 26 -3.97 9.55 16.03
CA ARG A 26 -3.80 10.71 16.91
C ARG A 26 -3.74 10.35 18.41
N ASP A 27 -4.37 9.23 18.78
CA ASP A 27 -4.51 8.78 20.17
C ASP A 27 -3.38 7.81 20.58
N LEU A 28 -2.45 7.50 19.66
CA LEU A 28 -1.29 6.68 19.96
C LEU A 28 -0.25 7.46 20.79
N PRO A 29 0.52 6.78 21.67
CA PRO A 29 1.50 7.44 22.51
C PRO A 29 2.54 8.21 21.69
N VAL A 30 2.80 9.45 22.11
CA VAL A 30 3.98 10.20 21.65
C VAL A 30 5.23 9.59 22.29
N GLY A 31 6.33 9.49 21.54
CA GLY A 31 7.58 8.95 22.05
C GLY A 31 8.11 9.80 23.23
N PHE A 32 8.69 9.15 24.23
CA PHE A 32 9.35 9.81 25.36
C PHE A 32 10.83 10.07 25.02
N GLY A 33 11.39 11.17 25.53
CA GLY A 33 12.85 11.36 25.55
C GLY A 33 13.55 11.56 24.19
N GLY A 34 12.83 11.97 23.14
CA GLY A 34 13.39 12.17 21.80
C GLY A 34 13.20 10.96 20.86
N ASP A 35 12.57 9.88 21.33
CA ASP A 35 12.25 8.72 20.51
C ASP A 35 11.09 8.99 19.54
N ILE A 36 11.15 8.34 18.37
CA ILE A 36 10.08 8.36 17.37
C ILE A 36 8.95 7.47 17.89
N GLY A 37 7.87 8.08 18.37
CA GLY A 37 6.68 7.35 18.83
C GLY A 37 6.01 6.55 17.70
N PRO A 38 5.25 5.48 18.02
CA PRO A 38 4.61 4.62 17.02
C PRO A 38 3.65 5.36 16.08
N ALA A 39 3.10 6.50 16.53
CA ALA A 39 2.23 7.37 15.74
C ALA A 39 2.99 8.18 14.66
N ALA A 40 4.28 8.43 14.86
CA ALA A 40 5.00 9.47 14.12
C ALA A 40 5.09 9.15 12.63
N VAL A 41 5.45 7.91 12.27
CA VAL A 41 5.57 7.50 10.87
C VAL A 41 4.20 7.46 10.16
N PRO A 42 3.16 6.79 10.70
CA PRO A 42 1.82 6.82 10.09
C PRO A 42 1.26 8.23 9.90
N VAL A 43 1.39 9.09 10.91
CA VAL A 43 0.89 10.47 10.85
C VAL A 43 1.65 11.28 9.81
N ALA A 44 2.98 11.20 9.77
CA ALA A 44 3.79 11.88 8.76
C ALA A 44 3.41 11.47 7.33
N LEU A 45 3.20 10.17 7.09
CA LEU A 45 2.73 9.66 5.81
C LEU A 45 1.32 10.15 5.47
N GLY A 46 0.40 10.16 6.45
CA GLY A 46 -0.94 10.69 6.29
C GLY A 46 -0.95 12.17 5.90
N ILE A 47 -0.09 12.98 6.54
CA ILE A 47 0.09 14.40 6.21
C ILE A 47 0.63 14.55 4.78
N LEU A 48 1.71 13.84 4.45
CA LEU A 48 2.33 13.91 3.13
C LEU A 48 1.34 13.50 2.02
N LEU A 49 0.61 12.39 2.21
CA LEU A 49 -0.40 11.92 1.29
C LEU A 49 -1.51 12.96 1.08
N THR A 50 -1.99 13.57 2.17
CA THR A 50 -3.03 14.60 2.13
C THR A 50 -2.55 15.81 1.33
N LEU A 51 -1.36 16.34 1.63
CA LEU A 51 -0.80 17.51 0.96
C LEU A 51 -0.57 17.27 -0.53
N LEU A 52 0.03 16.13 -0.90
CA LEU A 52 0.26 15.77 -2.30
C LEU A 52 -1.05 15.60 -3.08
N SER A 53 -2.07 15.02 -2.43
CA SER A 53 -3.40 14.83 -3.04
C SER A 53 -4.11 16.17 -3.26
N LEU A 54 -4.05 17.09 -2.28
CA LEU A 54 -4.59 18.44 -2.43
C LEU A 54 -3.88 19.22 -3.55
N ALA A 55 -2.55 19.13 -3.63
CA ALA A 55 -1.79 19.72 -4.72
C ALA A 55 -2.20 19.14 -6.10
N GLY A 56 -2.41 17.82 -6.18
CA GLY A 56 -2.93 17.13 -7.34
C GLY A 56 -4.32 17.63 -7.76
N LEU A 57 -5.22 17.82 -6.78
CA LEU A 57 -6.57 18.31 -6.97
C LEU A 57 -6.58 19.75 -7.53
N VAL A 58 -5.82 20.67 -6.93
CA VAL A 58 -5.65 22.05 -7.42
C VAL A 58 -5.07 22.07 -8.84
N ARG A 59 -4.05 21.26 -9.10
CA ARG A 59 -3.45 21.14 -10.43
C ARG A 59 -4.44 20.62 -11.47
N ASN A 60 -5.29 19.65 -11.10
CA ASN A 60 -6.26 19.06 -12.01
C ASN A 60 -7.43 20.01 -12.31
N LEU A 61 -7.87 20.80 -11.32
CA LEU A 61 -8.90 21.83 -11.54
C LEU A 61 -8.47 22.85 -12.61
N ARG A 62 -7.19 23.24 -12.60
CA ARG A 62 -6.59 24.18 -13.56
C ARG A 62 -6.30 23.59 -14.95
N ARG A 63 -6.40 22.26 -15.13
CA ARG A 63 -6.11 21.61 -16.41
C ARG A 63 -7.36 21.56 -17.31
N PRO A 64 -7.19 21.71 -18.64
CA PRO A 64 -8.27 21.49 -19.60
C PRO A 64 -8.73 20.02 -19.60
N ALA A 65 -9.97 19.79 -20.02
CA ALA A 65 -10.55 18.45 -20.09
C ALA A 65 -9.73 17.57 -21.05
N ARG A 66 -9.43 16.35 -20.60
CA ARG A 66 -8.71 15.34 -21.38
C ARG A 66 -9.68 14.26 -21.88
N PRO A 67 -9.37 13.59 -23.01
CA PRO A 67 -10.14 12.43 -23.47
C PRO A 67 -10.22 11.35 -22.38
N ALA A 68 -11.23 10.49 -22.49
CA ALA A 68 -11.52 9.47 -21.49
C ALA A 68 -10.28 8.61 -21.17
N ILE A 69 -10.07 8.35 -19.87
CA ILE A 69 -8.99 7.47 -19.42
C ILE A 69 -9.40 6.03 -19.75
N THR A 70 -8.60 5.37 -20.57
CA THR A 70 -8.53 3.91 -20.57
C THR A 70 -7.58 3.51 -19.44
N LEU A 71 -8.03 2.62 -18.56
CA LEU A 71 -7.20 2.02 -17.52
C LEU A 71 -6.77 0.62 -17.96
N PRO A 72 -5.73 0.50 -18.82
CA PRO A 72 -5.17 -0.82 -19.11
C PRO A 72 -4.72 -1.44 -17.79
N GLY A 73 -5.27 -2.61 -17.45
CA GLY A 73 -4.97 -3.29 -16.20
C GLY A 73 -5.86 -2.93 -15.01
N ALA A 74 -7.01 -2.29 -15.20
CA ALA A 74 -8.00 -2.08 -14.13
C ALA A 74 -8.34 -3.38 -13.36
N GLY A 75 -8.40 -4.52 -14.07
CA GLY A 75 -8.57 -5.84 -13.45
C GLY A 75 -7.43 -6.22 -12.50
N LYS A 76 -6.16 -5.97 -12.87
CA LYS A 76 -5.01 -6.22 -11.98
C LYS A 76 -5.09 -5.35 -10.72
N ILE A 77 -5.48 -4.08 -10.88
CA ILE A 77 -5.68 -3.16 -9.73
C ILE A 77 -6.77 -3.69 -8.80
N ALA A 78 -7.93 -4.08 -9.34
CA ALA A 78 -9.03 -4.62 -8.55
C ALA A 78 -8.60 -5.89 -7.78
N VAL A 79 -7.88 -6.81 -8.43
CA VAL A 79 -7.35 -8.01 -7.77
C VAL A 79 -6.38 -7.64 -6.65
N THR A 80 -5.47 -6.70 -6.86
CA THR A 80 -4.53 -6.25 -5.83
C THR A 80 -5.26 -5.68 -4.61
N LEU A 81 -6.27 -4.82 -4.83
CA LEU A 81 -7.07 -4.25 -3.75
C LEU A 81 -7.82 -5.33 -2.96
N MET A 82 -8.45 -6.29 -3.65
CA MET A 82 -9.14 -7.40 -2.99
C MET A 82 -8.17 -8.31 -2.23
N SER A 83 -7.01 -8.63 -2.79
CA SER A 83 -5.98 -9.44 -2.14
C SER A 83 -5.42 -8.74 -0.90
N MET A 84 -5.24 -7.42 -0.92
CA MET A 84 -4.84 -6.64 0.26
C MET A 84 -5.93 -6.68 1.34
N ALA A 85 -7.20 -6.47 0.99
CA ALA A 85 -8.30 -6.55 1.94
C ALA A 85 -8.39 -7.95 2.59
N ALA A 86 -8.29 -9.00 1.77
CA ALA A 86 -8.26 -10.38 2.23
C ALA A 86 -7.05 -10.66 3.14
N PHE A 87 -5.87 -10.15 2.79
CA PHE A 87 -4.67 -10.25 3.62
C PHE A 87 -4.90 -9.65 5.02
N PHE A 88 -5.43 -8.43 5.11
CA PHE A 88 -5.69 -7.80 6.40
C PHE A 88 -6.74 -8.55 7.22
N ALA A 89 -7.82 -9.00 6.58
CA ALA A 89 -8.86 -9.79 7.23
C ALA A 89 -8.31 -11.13 7.78
N LEU A 90 -7.53 -11.85 6.97
CA LEU A 90 -6.89 -13.10 7.38
C LEU A 90 -5.87 -12.85 8.49
N TRP A 91 -5.07 -11.79 8.39
CA TRP A 91 -4.10 -11.49 9.44
C TRP A 91 -4.77 -11.22 10.78
N GLN A 92 -5.86 -10.46 10.81
CA GLN A 92 -6.63 -10.25 12.04
C GLN A 92 -7.23 -11.55 12.59
N ALA A 93 -7.57 -12.51 11.73
CA ALA A 93 -8.18 -13.77 12.14
C ALA A 93 -7.17 -14.83 12.64
N VAL A 94 -6.00 -14.97 11.99
CA VAL A 94 -5.02 -16.03 12.29
C VAL A 94 -3.66 -15.54 12.81
N GLY A 95 -3.36 -14.24 12.75
CA GLY A 95 -2.15 -13.66 13.34
C GLY A 95 -0.82 -13.87 12.59
N HIS A 96 -0.77 -14.70 11.54
CA HIS A 96 0.48 -15.05 10.83
C HIS A 96 0.91 -14.03 9.75
N PHE A 97 1.31 -12.82 10.15
CA PHE A 97 1.67 -11.72 9.24
C PHE A 97 2.68 -12.11 8.15
N PHE A 98 3.84 -12.67 8.50
CA PHE A 98 4.92 -12.94 7.54
C PHE A 98 4.56 -14.03 6.53
N VAL A 99 3.87 -15.08 6.96
CA VAL A 99 3.43 -16.18 6.09
C VAL A 99 2.38 -15.66 5.10
N LEU A 100 1.40 -14.91 5.59
CA LEU A 100 0.38 -14.29 4.75
C LEU A 100 1.00 -13.26 3.79
N GLY A 101 2.00 -12.49 4.25
CA GLY A 101 2.72 -11.51 3.44
C GLY A 101 3.53 -12.17 2.32
N PHE A 102 4.17 -13.30 2.61
CA PHE A 102 4.83 -14.13 1.60
C PHE A 102 3.87 -14.60 0.51
N VAL A 103 2.71 -15.13 0.89
CA VAL A 103 1.68 -15.61 -0.06
C VAL A 103 1.17 -14.44 -0.90
N LEU A 104 0.86 -13.31 -0.27
CA LEU A 104 0.39 -12.11 -0.96
C LEU A 104 1.43 -11.62 -1.98
N LEU A 105 2.68 -11.41 -1.56
CA LEU A 105 3.74 -10.90 -2.44
C LEU A 105 4.05 -11.85 -3.58
N THR A 106 4.15 -13.15 -3.31
CA THR A 106 4.35 -14.16 -4.35
C THR A 106 3.21 -14.11 -5.37
N GLY A 107 1.96 -14.05 -4.90
CA GLY A 107 0.77 -13.94 -5.75
C GLY A 107 0.78 -12.66 -6.59
N LEU A 108 1.17 -11.52 -6.02
CA LEU A 108 1.28 -10.25 -6.74
C LEU A 108 2.40 -10.30 -7.78
N PHE A 109 3.58 -10.81 -7.46
CA PHE A 109 4.66 -10.97 -8.45
C PHE A 109 4.19 -11.83 -9.63
N LEU A 110 3.56 -12.98 -9.36
CA LEU A 110 3.00 -13.84 -10.39
C LEU A 110 1.93 -13.14 -11.25
N LEU A 111 1.06 -12.34 -10.62
CA LEU A 111 0.01 -11.59 -11.32
C LEU A 111 0.57 -10.50 -12.24
N TYR A 112 1.63 -9.83 -11.80
CA TYR A 112 2.18 -8.67 -12.50
C TYR A 112 3.23 -9.04 -13.56
N GLY A 113 3.98 -10.14 -13.42
CA GLY A 113 4.91 -10.61 -14.46
C GLY A 113 4.28 -11.43 -15.58
N ARG A 114 2.95 -11.47 -15.65
CA ARG A 114 2.14 -12.28 -16.58
C ARG A 114 2.27 -11.92 -18.07
N ASP A 115 3.22 -11.06 -18.43
CA ASP A 115 3.58 -10.82 -19.83
C ASP A 115 4.39 -12.01 -20.40
N GLU A 116 4.92 -12.87 -19.52
CA GLU A 116 5.50 -14.18 -19.85
C GLU A 116 4.58 -15.34 -19.43
N PRO A 117 4.58 -16.48 -20.15
CA PRO A 117 3.85 -17.67 -19.72
C PRO A 117 4.38 -18.17 -18.36
N LEU A 118 3.48 -18.72 -17.53
CA LEU A 118 3.82 -19.23 -16.20
C LEU A 118 4.85 -20.36 -16.30
N SER A 119 6.12 -20.01 -16.10
CA SER A 119 7.26 -20.92 -16.03
C SER A 119 7.53 -21.31 -14.58
N PRO A 120 7.86 -22.59 -14.29
CA PRO A 120 8.30 -23.01 -12.95
C PRO A 120 9.49 -22.18 -12.43
N ARG A 121 10.40 -21.79 -13.33
CA ARG A 121 11.54 -20.93 -12.99
C ARG A 121 11.07 -19.56 -12.51
N TYR A 122 10.11 -18.96 -13.21
CA TYR A 122 9.56 -17.66 -12.85
C TYR A 122 8.88 -17.72 -11.49
N ALA A 123 8.04 -18.74 -11.26
CA ALA A 123 7.37 -18.93 -9.99
C ALA A 123 8.34 -19.10 -8.82
N LEU A 124 9.43 -19.86 -9.03
CA LEU A 124 10.48 -20.04 -8.03
C LEU A 124 11.20 -18.71 -7.72
N VAL A 125 11.53 -17.92 -8.74
CA VAL A 125 12.17 -16.60 -8.56
C VAL A 125 11.25 -15.63 -7.82
N SER A 126 9.95 -15.60 -8.17
CA SER A 126 8.95 -14.78 -7.46
C SER A 126 8.83 -15.19 -5.99
N ALA A 127 8.74 -16.48 -5.71
CA ALA A 127 8.69 -16.99 -4.35
C ALA A 127 9.98 -16.66 -3.58
N ALA A 128 11.15 -16.88 -4.18
CA ALA A 128 12.43 -16.56 -3.56
C ALA A 128 12.55 -15.06 -3.24
N GLY A 129 12.16 -14.19 -4.18
CA GLY A 129 12.14 -12.74 -3.97
C GLY A 129 11.20 -12.31 -2.85
N ALA A 130 9.99 -12.89 -2.79
CA ALA A 130 9.04 -12.63 -1.72
C ALA A 130 9.55 -13.11 -0.37
N ALA A 131 10.16 -14.30 -0.29
CA ALA A 131 10.76 -14.84 0.92
C ALA A 131 11.92 -13.97 1.41
N ALA A 132 12.82 -13.57 0.52
CA ALA A 132 13.94 -12.68 0.85
C ALA A 132 13.44 -11.33 1.41
N PHE A 133 12.42 -10.74 0.79
CA PHE A 133 11.83 -9.50 1.27
C PHE A 133 11.14 -9.66 2.63
N MET A 134 10.41 -10.75 2.86
CA MET A 134 9.78 -11.03 4.17
C MET A 134 10.81 -11.28 5.27
N LEU A 135 11.90 -11.99 4.98
CA LEU A 135 13.00 -12.18 5.92
C LEU A 135 13.70 -10.85 6.26
N LEU A 136 13.89 -9.98 5.27
CA LEU A 136 14.46 -8.65 5.49
C LEU A 136 13.54 -7.79 6.35
N ALA A 137 12.22 -7.81 6.07
CA ALA A 137 11.24 -7.11 6.89
C ALA A 137 11.23 -7.64 8.33
N TRP A 138 11.24 -8.96 8.50
CA TRP A 138 11.34 -9.59 9.82
C TRP A 138 12.60 -9.13 10.57
N ALA A 139 13.77 -9.22 9.92
CA ALA A 139 15.03 -8.79 10.49
C ALA A 139 15.02 -7.30 10.86
N PHE A 140 14.43 -6.45 10.03
CA PHE A 140 14.25 -5.03 10.31
C PHE A 140 13.42 -4.82 11.57
N PHE A 141 12.24 -5.43 11.66
CA PHE A 141 11.38 -5.26 12.84
C PHE A 141 11.99 -5.84 14.11
N THR A 142 12.68 -6.98 14.02
CA THR A 142 13.28 -7.64 15.18
C THR A 142 14.55 -6.92 15.65
N HIS A 143 15.45 -6.52 14.74
CA HIS A 143 16.76 -5.98 15.13
C HIS A 143 16.81 -4.45 15.20
N LEU A 144 16.01 -3.74 14.41
CA LEU A 144 16.02 -2.27 14.42
C LEU A 144 14.87 -1.70 15.24
N LEU A 145 13.71 -2.35 15.26
CA LEU A 145 12.54 -1.88 16.01
C LEU A 145 12.25 -2.68 17.28
N TYR A 146 13.04 -3.72 17.58
CA TYR A 146 12.91 -4.56 18.78
C TYR A 146 11.50 -5.16 18.98
N VAL A 147 10.77 -5.40 17.89
CA VAL A 147 9.43 -5.99 17.92
C VAL A 147 9.55 -7.52 17.99
N ARG A 148 8.83 -8.13 18.93
CA ARG A 148 8.66 -9.58 19.04
C ARG A 148 7.33 -9.99 18.40
N PHE A 149 7.36 -11.07 17.63
CA PHE A 149 6.24 -11.59 16.85
C PHE A 149 5.77 -12.94 17.36
#